data_AF-A0A2E5WX16-F1
#
_entry.id   AF-A0A2E5WX16-F1
#
_cell.length_a   1.000
_cell.length_b   1.000
_cell.length_c   1.000
_cell.angle_alpha   90.00
_cell.angle_beta   90.00
_cell.angle_gamma   90.00
#
_symmetry.space_group_name_H-M   'P 1'
#
loop_
_entity.id
_entity.type
_entity.pdbx_description
1 polymer ?
#
loop_
_entity_poly.entity_id
_entity_poly.type
_entity_poly.pdbx_seq_one_letter_code
_entity_poly.pdbx_strand_id
1 'polypeptide(L)'
;MGLKQRWLLWRKRRVIFPPDEIHQAGENAELRLEKLCRAAGKTNQWSVYPSVRIPDPDGGRREIDLILVSGTTVLVVEQKHWSGRFEVFEDGEFLQHRNKGGEHSHATVAHRIARKARLLEEIHRKRFPDNEMSFHVLVAMTHPRLEWPDRIPDIPAEMVNERQLLDRIQSIGGEEINSEFSETMDGFGTWDEIHMHGGLKLKGDLLDIGLGTGVEEWDVHRNGELKATVEHPRGFFSVFKNTTSQITLSDSDGRHIDIKCKEGPMLKMHVVGRTSSEEVDWMQIDGILASKKPAEWG
;
A
#
# COMPACT_ATOMS: atom_id res chain seq x y z
N MET A 1 31.77 20.89 11.76
CA MET A 1 30.78 20.84 12.86
C MET A 1 31.48 20.83 14.20
N GLY A 2 31.11 21.75 15.09
CA GLY A 2 31.54 21.74 16.49
C GLY A 2 30.87 20.64 17.31
N LEU A 3 31.38 20.38 18.51
CA LEU A 3 30.93 19.27 19.38
C LEU A 3 29.43 19.35 19.71
N LYS A 4 28.91 20.55 19.99
CA LYS A 4 27.48 20.81 20.26
C LYS A 4 26.58 20.37 19.10
N GLN A 5 27.00 20.66 17.87
CA GLN A 5 26.22 20.32 16.67
C GLN A 5 26.25 18.81 16.39
N ARG A 6 27.42 18.17 16.59
CA ARG A 6 27.55 16.71 16.49
C ARG A 6 26.70 15.98 17.53
N TRP A 7 26.61 16.51 18.75
CA TRP A 7 25.74 15.99 19.81
C TRP A 7 24.26 16.05 19.43
N LEU A 8 23.80 17.20 18.91
CA LEU A 8 22.42 17.36 18.45
C LEU A 8 22.09 16.38 17.31
N LEU A 9 22.98 16.26 16.34
CA LEU A 9 22.82 15.34 15.21
C LEU A 9 22.78 13.88 15.67
N TRP A 10 23.68 13.48 16.57
CA TRP A 10 23.68 12.14 17.15
C TRP A 10 22.38 11.85 17.92
N ARG A 11 21.85 12.82 18.68
CA ARG A 11 20.56 12.67 19.36
C ARG A 11 19.41 12.47 18.36
N LYS A 12 19.37 13.25 17.27
CA LYS A 12 18.36 13.10 16.21
C LYS A 12 18.37 11.68 15.63
N ARG A 13 19.54 11.15 15.30
CA ARG A 13 19.74 9.79 14.74
C ARG A 13 19.29 8.65 15.64
N ARG A 14 19.13 8.91 16.94
CA ARG A 14 18.76 7.92 17.96
C ARG A 14 17.30 8.02 18.40
N VAL A 15 16.52 8.96 17.86
CA VAL A 15 15.09 9.04 18.17
C VAL A 15 14.41 7.78 17.63
N ILE A 16 13.71 7.08 18.51
CA ILE A 16 12.98 5.85 18.18
C ILE A 16 11.50 6.20 17.98
N PHE A 17 10.98 5.79 16.84
CA PHE A 17 9.60 5.88 16.41
C PHE A 17 9.04 4.44 16.41
N PRO A 18 8.34 4.02 17.48
CA PRO A 18 7.81 2.67 17.58
C PRO A 18 6.72 2.42 16.53
N PRO A 19 6.55 1.17 16.09
CA PRO A 19 5.50 0.82 15.13
C PRO A 19 4.11 1.11 15.69
N ASP A 20 3.19 1.46 14.79
CA ASP A 20 1.77 1.49 15.10
C ASP A 20 1.21 0.07 15.06
N GLU A 21 1.03 -0.54 16.23
CA GLU A 21 0.64 -1.95 16.35
C GLU A 21 -0.70 -2.28 15.68
N ILE A 22 -1.66 -1.34 15.66
CA ILE A 22 -2.98 -1.57 15.07
C ILE A 22 -2.87 -1.57 13.54
N HIS A 23 -2.20 -0.57 12.96
CA HIS A 23 -1.97 -0.54 11.52
C HIS A 23 -1.10 -1.72 11.06
N GLN A 24 -0.07 -2.06 11.82
CA GLN A 24 0.81 -3.20 11.52
C GLN A 24 0.04 -4.53 11.51
N ALA A 25 -0.92 -4.73 12.41
CA ALA A 25 -1.77 -5.92 12.39
C ALA A 25 -2.63 -6.02 11.12
N GLY A 26 -3.16 -4.89 10.64
CA GLY A 26 -3.88 -4.79 9.37
C GLY A 26 -3.00 -5.15 8.18
N GLU A 27 -1.84 -4.50 8.06
CA GLU A 27 -0.86 -4.77 6.99
C GLU A 27 -0.40 -6.23 6.96
N ASN A 28 -0.17 -6.82 8.13
CA ASN A 28 0.23 -8.23 8.23
C ASN A 28 -0.88 -9.18 7.76
N ALA A 29 -2.15 -8.84 7.99
CA ALA A 29 -3.27 -9.60 7.47
C ALA A 29 -3.35 -9.51 5.94
N GLU A 30 -3.15 -8.30 5.39
CA GLU A 30 -3.18 -8.06 3.93
C GLU A 30 -2.05 -8.79 3.23
N LEU A 31 -0.82 -8.66 3.75
CA LEU A 31 0.36 -9.37 3.25
C LEU A 31 0.21 -10.89 3.34
N ARG A 32 -0.45 -11.40 4.39
CA ARG A 32 -0.74 -12.83 4.52
C ARG A 32 -1.72 -13.26 3.43
N LEU A 33 -2.82 -12.55 3.23
CA LEU A 33 -3.81 -12.90 2.21
C LEU A 33 -3.19 -12.86 0.81
N GLU A 34 -2.40 -11.83 0.50
CA GLU A 34 -1.66 -11.71 -0.75
C GLU A 34 -0.80 -12.95 -1.00
N LYS A 35 0.01 -13.38 -0.02
CA LYS A 35 0.87 -14.56 -0.13
C LYS A 35 0.08 -15.84 -0.38
N LEU A 36 -1.07 -16.00 0.29
CA LEU A 36 -1.96 -17.14 0.09
C LEU A 36 -2.56 -17.13 -1.32
N CYS A 37 -3.05 -15.99 -1.78
CA CYS A 37 -3.60 -15.84 -3.13
C CYS A 37 -2.53 -16.09 -4.22
N ARG A 38 -1.30 -15.59 -4.03
CA ARG A 38 -0.17 -15.90 -4.94
C ARG A 38 0.14 -17.39 -4.95
N ALA A 39 0.17 -18.03 -3.79
CA ALA A 39 0.46 -19.46 -3.69
C ALA A 39 -0.63 -20.31 -4.35
N ALA A 40 -1.90 -20.01 -4.07
CA ALA A 40 -3.05 -20.72 -4.66
C ALA A 40 -3.20 -20.45 -6.17
N GLY A 41 -2.87 -19.23 -6.61
CA GLY A 41 -3.00 -18.79 -7.99
C GLY A 41 -1.84 -19.21 -8.90
N LYS A 42 -0.67 -19.56 -8.35
CA LYS A 42 0.56 -19.84 -9.11
C LYS A 42 0.39 -20.93 -10.17
N THR A 43 -0.37 -21.98 -9.88
CA THR A 43 -0.60 -23.08 -10.83
C THR A 43 -1.73 -22.79 -11.84
N ASN A 44 -2.50 -21.73 -11.61
CA ASN A 44 -3.72 -21.41 -12.36
C ASN A 44 -3.64 -20.02 -13.02
N GLN A 45 -2.42 -19.56 -13.35
CA GLN A 45 -2.17 -18.35 -14.15
C GLN A 45 -2.78 -17.06 -13.59
N TRP A 46 -2.93 -16.96 -12.27
CA TRP A 46 -3.38 -15.72 -11.64
C TRP A 46 -2.25 -14.71 -11.48
N SER A 47 -2.46 -13.51 -12.02
CA SER A 47 -1.71 -12.31 -11.67
C SER A 47 -2.30 -11.65 -10.42
N VAL A 48 -1.44 -11.23 -9.50
CA VAL A 48 -1.83 -10.70 -8.18
C VAL A 48 -1.23 -9.30 -7.97
N TYR A 49 -2.11 -8.32 -7.80
CA TYR A 49 -1.78 -6.90 -7.64
C TYR A 49 -2.32 -6.39 -6.28
N PRO A 50 -1.47 -6.31 -5.24
CA PRO A 50 -1.85 -5.75 -3.94
C PRO A 50 -1.79 -4.22 -3.93
N SER A 51 -2.59 -3.60 -3.07
CA SER A 51 -2.52 -2.17 -2.72
C SER A 51 -2.49 -1.21 -3.92
N VAL A 52 -3.21 -1.55 -4.98
CA VAL A 52 -3.22 -0.76 -6.22
C VAL A 52 -3.98 0.54 -5.98
N ARG A 53 -3.36 1.67 -6.33
CA ARG A 53 -3.99 2.99 -6.25
C ARG A 53 -4.48 3.42 -7.61
N ILE A 54 -5.79 3.60 -7.72
CA ILE A 54 -6.47 4.11 -8.91
C ILE A 54 -6.85 5.58 -8.73
N PRO A 55 -6.89 6.40 -9.78
CA PRO A 55 -7.34 7.79 -9.72
C PRO A 55 -8.84 7.86 -9.45
N ASP A 56 -9.25 8.88 -8.68
CA ASP A 56 -10.64 9.18 -8.44
C ASP A 56 -11.00 10.54 -9.06
N PRO A 57 -12.01 10.61 -9.96
CA PRO A 57 -12.52 11.86 -10.50
C PRO A 57 -12.97 12.87 -9.42
N ASP A 58 -13.43 12.39 -8.26
CA ASP A 58 -13.84 13.24 -7.12
C ASP A 58 -12.64 13.80 -6.33
N GLY A 59 -11.41 13.45 -6.74
CA GLY A 59 -10.16 13.97 -6.21
C GLY A 59 -9.26 12.89 -5.59
N GLY A 60 -7.96 13.01 -5.86
CA GLY A 60 -6.93 12.13 -5.32
C GLY A 60 -6.97 10.72 -5.91
N ARG A 61 -6.61 9.73 -5.08
CA ARG A 61 -6.53 8.32 -5.47
C ARG A 61 -7.15 7.43 -4.41
N ARG A 62 -7.59 6.24 -4.82
CA ARG A 62 -8.10 5.19 -3.94
C ARG A 62 -7.30 3.93 -4.07
N GLU A 63 -7.00 3.34 -2.93
CA GLU A 63 -6.40 2.01 -2.85
C GLU A 63 -7.48 0.93 -2.99
N ILE A 64 -7.17 -0.11 -3.77
CA ILE A 64 -7.83 -1.40 -3.77
C ILE A 64 -6.85 -2.39 -3.13
N ASP A 65 -7.28 -3.05 -2.05
CA ASP A 65 -6.41 -3.90 -1.23
C ASP A 65 -5.79 -5.04 -2.05
N LEU A 66 -6.61 -5.69 -2.90
CA LEU A 66 -6.14 -6.79 -3.72
C LEU A 66 -6.93 -6.92 -5.03
N ILE A 67 -6.23 -7.03 -6.16
CA ILE A 67 -6.78 -7.36 -7.47
C ILE A 67 -6.14 -8.65 -7.95
N LEU A 68 -6.98 -9.59 -8.39
CA LEU A 68 -6.55 -10.87 -8.97
C LEU A 68 -7.07 -10.93 -10.40
N VAL A 69 -6.24 -11.37 -11.35
CA VAL A 69 -6.63 -11.47 -12.75
C VAL A 69 -6.19 -12.81 -13.35
N SER A 70 -7.08 -13.46 -14.10
CA SER A 70 -6.80 -14.64 -14.93
C SER A 70 -7.66 -14.53 -16.20
N GLY A 71 -7.05 -14.55 -17.38
CA GLY A 71 -7.75 -14.26 -18.64
C GLY A 71 -8.43 -12.89 -18.59
N THR A 72 -9.74 -12.88 -18.84
CA THR A 72 -10.61 -11.70 -18.71
C THR A 72 -11.32 -11.59 -17.36
N THR A 73 -11.12 -12.53 -16.45
CA THR A 73 -11.75 -12.52 -15.12
C THR A 73 -10.91 -11.68 -14.15
N VAL A 74 -11.56 -10.71 -13.52
CA VAL A 74 -10.96 -9.80 -12.52
C VAL A 74 -11.68 -9.96 -11.20
N LEU A 75 -10.98 -10.36 -10.14
CA LEU A 75 -11.49 -10.32 -8.77
C LEU A 75 -10.97 -9.04 -8.10
N VAL A 76 -11.88 -8.15 -7.72
CA VAL A 76 -11.58 -6.92 -6.98
C VAL A 76 -11.97 -7.14 -5.53
N VAL A 77 -10.97 -7.23 -4.65
CA VAL A 77 -11.14 -7.73 -3.29
C VAL A 77 -10.81 -6.64 -2.28
N GLU A 78 -11.76 -6.31 -1.42
CA GLU A 78 -11.52 -5.58 -0.17
C GLU A 78 -11.31 -6.59 0.97
N GLN A 79 -10.23 -6.45 1.72
CA GLN A 79 -9.90 -7.36 2.81
C GLN A 79 -10.35 -6.78 4.15
N LYS A 80 -11.02 -7.59 4.97
CA LYS A 80 -11.38 -7.23 6.35
C LYS A 80 -11.01 -8.34 7.34
N HIS A 81 -10.24 -7.96 8.36
CA HIS A 81 -9.79 -8.87 9.43
C HIS A 81 -10.49 -8.56 10.76
N TRP A 82 -11.81 -8.75 10.80
CA TRP A 82 -12.62 -8.43 11.97
C TRP A 82 -12.77 -9.62 12.91
N SER A 83 -12.61 -9.41 14.21
CA SER A 83 -12.96 -10.41 15.23
C SER A 83 -14.39 -10.22 15.73
N GLY A 84 -15.00 -11.27 16.29
CA GLY A 84 -16.32 -11.22 16.90
C GLY A 84 -17.40 -11.59 15.90
N ARG A 85 -18.46 -10.79 15.83
CA ARG A 85 -19.53 -10.97 14.85
C ARG A 85 -19.84 -9.66 14.14
N PHE A 86 -20.48 -9.73 12.98
CA PHE A 86 -21.06 -8.54 12.36
C PHE A 86 -22.49 -8.76 11.90
N GLU A 87 -23.22 -7.66 11.77
CA GLU A 87 -24.52 -7.56 11.14
C GLU A 87 -24.40 -6.70 9.88
N VAL A 88 -25.24 -6.96 8.88
CA VAL A 88 -25.35 -6.16 7.66
C VAL A 88 -26.80 -5.71 7.55
N PHE A 89 -27.01 -4.42 7.47
CA PHE A 89 -28.34 -3.83 7.31
C PHE A 89 -28.72 -3.71 5.82
N GLU A 90 -30.00 -3.50 5.55
CA GLU A 90 -30.55 -3.42 4.18
C GLU A 90 -29.98 -2.23 3.37
N ASP A 91 -29.51 -1.17 4.04
CA ASP A 91 -28.80 -0.05 3.41
C ASP A 91 -27.32 -0.37 3.10
N GLY A 92 -26.88 -1.58 3.43
CA GLY A 92 -25.52 -2.07 3.26
C GLY A 92 -24.54 -1.57 4.33
N GLU A 93 -25.01 -0.98 5.43
CA GLU A 93 -24.16 -0.68 6.58
C GLU A 93 -23.74 -1.95 7.34
N PHE A 94 -22.46 -2.00 7.71
CA PHE A 94 -21.87 -3.10 8.49
C PHE A 94 -21.66 -2.65 9.93
N LEU A 95 -22.21 -3.40 10.89
CA LEU A 95 -21.99 -3.19 12.32
C LEU A 95 -21.24 -4.38 12.91
N GLN A 96 -20.02 -4.14 13.41
CA GLN A 96 -19.21 -5.16 14.08
C GLN A 96 -19.45 -5.11 15.59
N HIS A 97 -19.75 -6.26 16.20
CA HIS A 97 -19.72 -6.46 17.65
C HIS A 97 -18.41 -7.15 18.04
N ARG A 98 -17.59 -6.47 18.84
CA ARG A 98 -16.24 -6.95 19.18
C ARG A 98 -16.28 -7.93 20.35
N ASN A 99 -15.39 -8.92 20.35
CA ASN A 99 -15.26 -9.92 21.42
C ASN A 99 -15.01 -9.31 22.82
N LYS A 100 -14.34 -8.15 22.89
CA LYS A 100 -14.03 -7.45 24.15
C LYS A 100 -15.12 -6.44 24.55
N GLY A 101 -16.29 -6.51 23.92
CA GLY A 101 -17.36 -5.52 24.07
C GLY A 101 -17.19 -4.32 23.15
N GLY A 102 -18.29 -3.61 22.92
CA GLY A 102 -18.37 -2.44 22.05
C GLY A 102 -18.71 -2.78 20.60
N GLU A 103 -19.15 -1.75 19.89
CA GLU A 103 -19.61 -1.83 18.52
C GLU A 103 -18.82 -0.85 17.63
N HIS A 104 -18.66 -1.22 16.37
CA HIS A 104 -17.98 -0.37 15.39
C HIS A 104 -18.71 -0.45 14.06
N SER A 105 -19.24 0.68 13.60
CA SER A 105 -19.79 0.80 12.25
C SER A 105 -18.64 0.91 11.25
N HIS A 106 -18.68 0.05 10.22
CA HIS A 106 -17.79 0.11 9.06
C HIS A 106 -18.46 0.81 7.88
N ALA A 107 -19.66 1.39 8.09
CA ALA A 107 -20.49 1.98 7.06
C ALA A 107 -20.69 1.02 5.87
N THR A 108 -20.79 1.56 4.65
CA THR A 108 -21.12 0.83 3.43
C THR A 108 -19.90 0.24 2.72
N VAL A 109 -19.18 -0.68 3.38
CA VAL A 109 -17.94 -1.30 2.84
C VAL A 109 -18.14 -1.89 1.45
N ALA A 110 -19.19 -2.69 1.25
CA ALA A 110 -19.51 -3.32 -0.02
C ALA A 110 -19.73 -2.30 -1.15
N HIS A 111 -20.44 -1.20 -0.86
CA HIS A 111 -20.67 -0.13 -1.83
C HIS A 111 -19.37 0.61 -2.18
N ARG A 112 -18.46 0.81 -1.21
CA ARG A 112 -17.16 1.46 -1.44
C ARG A 112 -16.29 0.65 -2.38
N ILE A 113 -16.14 -0.67 -2.16
CA ILE A 113 -15.34 -1.52 -3.04
C ILE A 113 -15.99 -1.66 -4.42
N ALA A 114 -17.32 -1.75 -4.51
CA ALA A 114 -18.02 -1.76 -5.79
C ALA A 114 -17.78 -0.48 -6.60
N ARG A 115 -17.74 0.70 -5.94
CA ARG A 115 -17.36 1.95 -6.61
C ARG A 115 -15.91 1.91 -7.11
N LYS A 116 -14.96 1.39 -6.32
CA LYS A 116 -13.56 1.26 -6.75
C LYS A 116 -13.44 0.33 -7.98
N ALA A 117 -14.16 -0.79 -7.98
CA ALA A 117 -14.19 -1.73 -9.11
C ALA A 117 -14.74 -1.07 -10.39
N ARG A 118 -15.85 -0.32 -10.29
CA ARG A 118 -16.42 0.43 -11.42
C ARG A 118 -15.45 1.47 -11.97
N LEU A 119 -14.74 2.20 -11.11
CA LEU A 119 -13.72 3.17 -11.54
C LEU A 119 -12.59 2.48 -12.30
N LEU A 120 -12.08 1.36 -11.78
CA LEU A 120 -11.06 0.57 -12.47
C LEU A 120 -11.54 0.09 -13.85
N GLU A 121 -12.76 -0.44 -13.91
CA GLU A 121 -13.39 -0.86 -15.16
C GLU A 121 -13.56 0.31 -16.15
N GLU A 122 -14.05 1.46 -15.69
CA GLU A 122 -14.21 2.67 -16.52
C GLU A 122 -12.87 3.18 -17.07
N ILE A 123 -11.81 3.17 -16.25
CA ILE A 123 -10.46 3.53 -16.69
C ILE A 123 -10.00 2.57 -17.78
N HIS A 124 -10.13 1.25 -17.56
CA HIS A 124 -9.75 0.26 -18.55
C HIS A 124 -10.54 0.41 -19.85
N ARG A 125 -11.88 0.51 -19.78
CA ARG A 125 -12.76 0.64 -20.94
C ARG A 125 -12.49 1.92 -21.75
N LYS A 126 -12.08 3.01 -21.10
CA LYS A 126 -11.66 4.24 -21.81
C LYS A 126 -10.38 4.03 -22.64
N ARG A 127 -9.47 3.17 -22.16
CA ARG A 127 -8.22 2.86 -22.86
C ARG A 127 -8.44 1.82 -23.95
N PHE A 128 -9.25 0.81 -23.67
CA PHE A 128 -9.50 -0.33 -24.55
C PHE A 128 -11.01 -0.60 -24.62
N PRO A 129 -11.76 0.14 -25.46
CA PRO A 129 -13.23 0.06 -25.50
C PRO A 129 -13.78 -1.31 -25.93
N ASP A 130 -13.03 -2.02 -26.77
CA ASP A 130 -13.41 -3.33 -27.31
C ASP A 130 -12.94 -4.49 -26.42
N ASN A 131 -12.25 -4.20 -25.31
CA ASN A 131 -11.78 -5.20 -24.36
C ASN A 131 -12.77 -5.37 -23.20
N GLU A 132 -13.57 -6.43 -23.28
CA GLU A 132 -14.53 -6.75 -22.24
C GLU A 132 -13.90 -7.65 -21.16
N MET A 133 -13.85 -7.12 -19.94
CA MET A 133 -13.37 -7.81 -18.74
C MET A 133 -14.55 -8.12 -17.81
N SER A 134 -14.49 -9.25 -17.11
CA SER A 134 -15.51 -9.67 -16.14
C SER A 134 -15.08 -9.36 -14.72
N PHE A 135 -15.66 -8.31 -14.14
CA PHE A 135 -15.35 -7.85 -12.79
C PHE A 135 -16.23 -8.51 -11.73
N HIS A 136 -15.60 -9.16 -10.74
CA HIS A 136 -16.25 -9.70 -9.56
C HIS A 136 -15.79 -8.95 -8.32
N VAL A 137 -16.73 -8.32 -7.62
CA VAL A 137 -16.45 -7.50 -6.44
C VAL A 137 -16.64 -8.33 -5.18
N LEU A 138 -15.59 -8.49 -4.38
CA LEU A 138 -15.56 -9.34 -3.20
C LEU A 138 -15.19 -8.53 -1.95
N VAL A 139 -15.80 -8.89 -0.82
CA VAL A 139 -15.31 -8.54 0.51
C VAL A 139 -14.82 -9.82 1.18
N ALA A 140 -13.50 -9.93 1.37
CA ALA A 140 -12.86 -11.09 1.96
C ALA A 140 -12.70 -10.94 3.47
N MET A 141 -13.43 -11.75 4.22
CA MET A 141 -13.32 -11.88 5.67
C MET A 141 -12.24 -12.90 6.05
N THR A 142 -11.14 -12.45 6.63
CA THR A 142 -9.95 -13.31 6.84
C THR A 142 -9.78 -13.81 8.28
N HIS A 143 -10.57 -13.31 9.23
CA HIS A 143 -10.48 -13.78 10.61
C HIS A 143 -11.27 -15.11 10.77
N PRO A 144 -10.62 -16.22 11.17
CA PRO A 144 -11.21 -17.57 11.10
C PRO A 144 -12.37 -17.82 12.08
N ARG A 145 -12.49 -16.98 13.12
CA ARG A 145 -13.57 -17.06 14.12
C ARG A 145 -14.55 -15.88 14.02
N LEU A 146 -14.60 -15.20 12.87
CA LEU A 146 -15.62 -14.19 12.64
C LEU A 146 -16.95 -14.88 12.40
N GLU A 147 -17.96 -14.51 13.17
CA GLU A 147 -19.33 -14.92 12.93
C GLU A 147 -20.01 -13.90 12.02
N TRP A 148 -20.71 -14.39 11.01
CA TRP A 148 -21.42 -13.59 10.03
C TRP A 148 -22.84 -14.14 9.85
N PRO A 149 -23.82 -13.31 9.46
CA PRO A 149 -25.20 -13.75 9.40
C PRO A 149 -25.40 -14.77 8.27
N ASP A 150 -26.29 -15.74 8.48
CA ASP A 150 -26.58 -16.79 7.49
C ASP A 150 -27.14 -16.23 6.18
N ARG A 151 -27.80 -15.06 6.26
CA ARG A 151 -28.34 -14.33 5.12
C ARG A 151 -27.75 -12.93 5.08
N ILE A 152 -27.06 -12.63 3.99
CA ILE A 152 -26.59 -11.29 3.66
C ILE A 152 -27.67 -10.63 2.78
N PRO A 153 -28.07 -9.37 3.06
CA PRO A 153 -28.98 -8.63 2.18
C PRO A 153 -28.36 -8.40 0.80
N ASP A 154 -29.15 -7.92 -0.16
CA ASP A 154 -28.66 -7.66 -1.51
C ASP A 154 -27.71 -6.46 -1.49
N ILE A 155 -26.41 -6.74 -1.66
CA ILE A 155 -25.33 -5.74 -1.62
C ILE A 155 -24.42 -5.93 -2.84
N PRO A 156 -23.74 -4.86 -3.32
CA PRO A 156 -23.04 -4.89 -4.61
C PRO A 156 -21.68 -5.61 -4.56
N ALA A 157 -21.40 -6.39 -3.52
CA ALA A 157 -20.19 -7.18 -3.37
C ALA A 157 -20.50 -8.51 -2.70
N GLU A 158 -19.89 -9.58 -3.17
CA GLU A 158 -20.04 -10.89 -2.57
C GLU A 158 -19.18 -11.02 -1.31
N MET A 159 -19.77 -11.54 -0.24
CA MET A 159 -19.06 -11.85 0.99
C MET A 159 -18.42 -13.23 0.89
N VAL A 160 -17.11 -13.31 1.08
CA VAL A 160 -16.36 -14.58 1.08
C VAL A 160 -15.43 -14.66 2.28
N ASN A 161 -15.20 -15.86 2.80
CA ASN A 161 -14.11 -16.09 3.74
C ASN A 161 -12.81 -16.45 3.01
N GLU A 162 -11.68 -16.48 3.74
CA GLU A 162 -10.36 -16.84 3.18
C GLU A 162 -10.40 -18.15 2.38
N ARG A 163 -11.03 -19.21 2.92
CA ARG A 163 -11.11 -20.51 2.25
C ARG A 163 -11.90 -20.45 0.94
N GLN A 164 -13.07 -19.80 0.96
CA GLN A 164 -13.92 -19.64 -0.23
C GLN A 164 -13.21 -18.84 -1.33
N LEU A 165 -12.45 -17.81 -0.97
CA LEU A 165 -11.64 -17.05 -1.93
C LEU A 165 -10.56 -17.95 -2.56
N LEU A 166 -9.83 -18.72 -1.75
CA LEU A 166 -8.79 -19.63 -2.26
C LEU A 166 -9.38 -20.74 -3.13
N ASP A 167 -10.49 -21.35 -2.71
CA ASP A 167 -11.22 -22.36 -3.50
C ASP A 167 -11.67 -21.77 -4.85
N ARG A 168 -12.09 -20.49 -4.88
CA ARG A 168 -12.47 -19.77 -6.11
C ARG A 168 -11.30 -19.57 -7.06
N ILE A 169 -10.17 -19.07 -6.55
CA ILE A 169 -8.92 -18.90 -7.32
C ILE A 169 -8.51 -20.24 -7.95
N GLN A 170 -8.62 -21.33 -7.19
CA GLN A 170 -8.26 -22.67 -7.64
C GLN A 170 -9.23 -23.29 -8.66
N SER A 171 -10.48 -22.82 -8.71
CA SER A 171 -11.51 -23.41 -9.58
C SER A 171 -11.77 -22.64 -10.87
N ILE A 172 -11.60 -21.32 -10.88
CA ILE A 172 -11.98 -20.46 -12.02
C ILE A 172 -10.78 -20.08 -12.90
N GLY A 173 -9.57 -19.98 -12.33
CA GLY A 173 -8.40 -19.55 -13.10
C GLY A 173 -7.94 -20.56 -14.16
N GLY A 174 -6.92 -20.18 -14.93
CA GLY A 174 -6.26 -21.08 -15.89
C GLY A 174 -5.84 -20.42 -17.19
N GLU A 175 -6.06 -19.13 -17.34
CA GLU A 175 -5.72 -18.36 -18.54
C GLU A 175 -4.77 -17.22 -18.20
N GLU A 176 -3.82 -16.96 -19.10
CA GLU A 176 -2.88 -15.87 -18.96
C GLU A 176 -3.63 -14.54 -18.92
N ILE A 177 -3.13 -13.59 -18.14
CA ILE A 177 -3.74 -12.28 -18.04
C ILE A 177 -3.91 -11.65 -19.44
N ASN A 178 -5.06 -11.04 -19.68
CA ASN A 178 -5.29 -10.21 -20.85
C ASN A 178 -4.21 -9.10 -20.95
N SER A 179 -3.51 -9.00 -22.08
CA SER A 179 -2.37 -8.09 -22.24
C SER A 179 -2.74 -6.61 -22.10
N GLU A 180 -3.91 -6.20 -22.58
CA GLU A 180 -4.40 -4.83 -22.48
C GLU A 180 -4.79 -4.50 -21.04
N PHE A 181 -5.37 -5.46 -20.31
CA PHE A 181 -5.62 -5.29 -18.88
C PHE A 181 -4.33 -5.25 -18.08
N SER A 182 -3.34 -6.09 -18.41
CA SER A 182 -2.00 -6.03 -17.81
C SER A 182 -1.39 -4.65 -18.01
N GLU A 183 -1.48 -4.08 -19.21
CA GLU A 183 -1.03 -2.73 -19.50
C GLU A 183 -1.79 -1.67 -18.67
N THR A 184 -3.08 -1.88 -18.38
CA THR A 184 -3.83 -1.03 -17.43
C THR A 184 -3.29 -1.13 -16.02
N MET A 185 -3.03 -2.34 -15.54
CA MET A 185 -2.45 -2.51 -14.20
C MET A 185 -1.04 -1.92 -14.11
N ASP A 186 -0.29 -1.94 -15.21
CA ASP A 186 1.06 -1.38 -15.27
C ASP A 186 1.11 0.15 -15.20
N GLY A 187 0.00 0.84 -15.48
CA GLY A 187 -0.08 2.29 -15.32
C GLY A 187 -0.33 2.77 -13.88
N PHE A 188 -0.74 1.89 -12.97
CA PHE A 188 -1.05 2.27 -11.59
C PHE A 188 0.16 2.15 -10.65
N GLY A 189 0.15 2.92 -9.58
CA GLY A 189 1.11 2.83 -8.48
C GLY A 189 0.51 2.24 -7.21
N THR A 190 1.33 2.12 -6.17
CA THR A 190 0.93 1.80 -4.79
C THR A 190 1.29 2.97 -3.87
N TRP A 191 1.23 2.79 -2.55
CA TRP A 191 1.69 3.80 -1.59
C TRP A 191 3.22 3.90 -1.54
N ASP A 192 3.72 5.12 -1.30
CA ASP A 192 5.10 5.30 -0.89
C ASP A 192 5.21 5.07 0.62
N GLU A 193 6.30 4.42 1.04
CA GLU A 193 6.59 4.12 2.44
C GLU A 193 7.90 4.78 2.89
N ILE A 194 7.86 5.46 4.04
CA ILE A 194 9.06 5.88 4.78
C ILE A 194 9.19 5.02 6.03
N HIS A 195 10.34 4.40 6.18
CA HIS A 195 10.67 3.52 7.30
C HIS A 195 11.49 4.33 8.30
N MET A 196 10.88 4.68 9.42
CA MET A 196 11.49 5.48 10.47
C MET A 196 12.31 4.60 11.42
N HIS A 197 13.30 5.21 12.06
CA HIS A 197 14.10 4.50 13.05
C HIS A 197 13.25 3.99 14.21
N GLY A 198 13.25 2.68 14.45
CA GLY A 198 12.43 2.06 15.49
C GLY A 198 11.22 1.29 14.98
N GLY A 199 10.94 1.34 13.67
CA GLY A 199 9.97 0.46 13.02
C GLY A 199 8.64 1.11 12.62
N LEU A 200 8.41 2.39 12.95
CA LEU A 200 7.28 3.12 12.41
C LEU A 200 7.39 3.25 10.88
N LYS A 201 6.28 2.98 10.19
CA LYS A 201 6.14 3.25 8.76
C LYS A 201 5.17 4.41 8.55
N LEU A 202 5.56 5.36 7.72
CA LEU A 202 4.66 6.40 7.20
C LEU A 202 4.26 5.99 5.78
N LYS A 203 2.96 5.94 5.50
CA LYS A 203 2.39 5.62 4.19
C LYS A 203 1.69 6.84 3.60
N GLY A 204 1.83 7.06 2.30
CA GLY A 204 1.31 8.26 1.65
C GLY A 204 1.99 8.59 0.32
N ASP A 205 1.87 9.85 -0.07
CA ASP A 205 2.43 10.37 -1.31
C ASP A 205 3.76 11.10 -1.02
N LEU A 206 4.86 10.59 -1.59
CA LEU A 206 6.15 11.25 -1.54
C LEU A 206 6.14 12.45 -2.50
N LEU A 207 6.26 13.65 -1.94
CA LEU A 207 6.16 14.90 -2.71
C LEU A 207 7.53 15.43 -3.13
N ASP A 208 8.52 15.32 -2.24
CA ASP A 208 9.87 15.80 -2.48
C ASP A 208 10.86 15.01 -1.62
N ILE A 209 11.93 14.52 -2.25
CA ILE A 209 13.01 13.76 -1.59
C ILE A 209 13.94 14.70 -0.80
N GLY A 210 14.07 15.97 -1.19
CA GLY A 210 14.89 16.96 -0.49
C GLY A 210 16.40 16.71 -0.55
N LEU A 211 16.87 15.90 -1.51
CA LEU A 211 18.29 15.59 -1.70
C LEU A 211 18.93 16.38 -2.86
N GLY A 212 18.20 17.35 -3.40
CA GLY A 212 18.65 18.29 -4.42
C GLY A 212 18.12 17.98 -5.81
N THR A 213 18.20 18.98 -6.69
CA THR A 213 17.52 19.00 -8.00
C THR A 213 17.85 17.80 -8.89
N GLY A 214 19.09 17.30 -8.87
CA GLY A 214 19.47 16.14 -9.68
C GLY A 214 18.83 14.81 -9.24
N VAL A 215 18.47 14.67 -7.95
CA VAL A 215 17.72 13.51 -7.44
C VAL A 215 16.23 13.68 -7.72
N GLU A 216 15.71 14.90 -7.56
CA GLU A 216 14.31 15.24 -7.85
C GLU A 216 13.98 15.01 -9.33
N GLU A 217 14.81 15.50 -10.25
CA GLU A 217 14.65 15.25 -11.69
C GLU A 217 14.67 13.77 -12.04
N TRP A 218 15.49 12.97 -11.35
CA TRP A 218 15.52 11.53 -11.55
C TRP A 218 14.26 10.85 -11.03
N ASP A 219 13.79 11.17 -9.82
CA ASP A 219 12.58 10.57 -9.24
C ASP A 219 11.34 10.85 -10.09
N VAL A 220 11.26 12.01 -10.75
CA VAL A 220 10.16 12.34 -11.65
C VAL A 220 10.11 11.44 -12.90
N HIS A 221 11.26 11.01 -13.41
CA HIS A 221 11.35 10.31 -14.71
C HIS A 221 11.65 8.81 -14.61
N ARG A 222 11.77 8.25 -13.40
CA ARG A 222 12.09 6.82 -13.22
C ARG A 222 10.95 5.91 -13.67
N ASN A 223 11.30 4.78 -14.29
CA ASN A 223 10.35 3.75 -14.70
C ASN A 223 10.39 2.57 -13.73
N GLY A 224 9.97 2.83 -12.49
CA GLY A 224 9.78 1.78 -11.50
C GLY A 224 10.07 2.24 -10.08
N GLU A 225 10.11 1.33 -9.12
CA GLU A 225 10.23 1.65 -7.70
C GLU A 225 11.54 2.36 -7.37
N LEU A 226 11.50 3.27 -6.39
CA LEU A 226 12.69 3.86 -5.77
C LEU A 226 12.88 3.27 -4.38
N LYS A 227 14.09 2.77 -4.11
CA LYS A 227 14.50 2.27 -2.80
C LYS A 227 15.59 3.17 -2.25
N ALA A 228 15.39 3.66 -1.04
CA ALA A 228 16.42 4.34 -0.27
C ALA A 228 16.77 3.52 0.97
N THR A 229 18.06 3.38 1.27
CA THR A 229 18.54 2.82 2.54
C THR A 229 19.50 3.80 3.18
N VAL A 230 19.40 3.94 4.50
CA VAL A 230 20.18 4.93 5.22
C VAL A 230 20.99 4.30 6.34
N GLU A 231 22.29 4.54 6.32
CA GLU A 231 23.20 4.16 7.39
C GLU A 231 23.52 5.37 8.27
N HIS A 232 23.13 5.29 9.55
CA HIS A 232 23.41 6.32 10.53
C HIS A 232 24.48 5.88 11.54
N PRO A 233 25.50 6.73 11.82
CA PRO A 233 26.47 6.46 12.86
C PRO A 233 25.86 6.77 14.25
N ARG A 234 25.11 5.81 14.78
CA ARG A 234 24.33 5.92 16.04
C ARG A 234 25.14 5.61 17.30
N GLY A 235 26.32 4.99 17.18
CA GLY A 235 27.18 4.67 18.33
C GLY A 235 27.66 5.93 19.05
N PHE A 236 27.76 5.92 20.38
CA PHE A 236 28.15 7.08 21.18
C PHE A 236 29.48 7.72 20.76
N PHE A 237 30.46 6.89 20.36
CA PHE A 237 31.76 7.38 19.86
C PHE A 237 31.69 8.19 18.56
N SER A 238 30.56 8.15 17.83
CA SER A 238 30.38 8.91 16.60
C SER A 238 30.32 10.42 16.84
N VAL A 239 29.99 10.89 18.05
CA VAL A 239 30.00 12.31 18.44
C VAL A 239 31.40 12.91 18.34
N PHE A 240 32.42 12.12 18.64
CA PHE A 240 33.82 12.57 18.62
C PHE A 240 34.46 12.48 17.23
N LYS A 241 33.85 11.72 16.32
CA LYS A 241 34.31 11.55 14.93
C LYS A 241 33.47 12.43 13.98
N ASN A 242 34.06 12.88 12.88
CA ASN A 242 33.32 13.61 11.85
C ASN A 242 32.55 12.62 10.95
N THR A 243 31.52 11.97 11.49
CA THR A 243 30.76 10.91 10.83
C THR A 243 29.50 11.44 10.13
N THR A 244 29.35 11.06 8.86
CA THR A 244 28.17 11.39 8.05
C THR A 244 27.21 10.22 8.02
N SER A 245 25.93 10.51 7.81
CA SER A 245 24.98 9.49 7.37
C SER A 245 25.28 9.16 5.91
N GLN A 246 25.05 7.92 5.50
CA GLN A 246 25.13 7.52 4.10
C GLN A 246 23.73 7.14 3.64
N ILE A 247 23.24 7.83 2.61
CA ILE A 247 21.97 7.53 1.95
C ILE A 247 22.33 6.87 0.63
N THR A 248 21.74 5.70 0.39
CA THR A 248 21.92 4.95 -0.84
C THR A 248 20.57 4.88 -1.52
N LEU A 249 20.48 5.40 -2.75
CA LEU A 249 19.27 5.38 -3.57
C LEU A 249 19.48 4.42 -4.74
N SER A 250 18.46 3.63 -5.05
CA SER A 250 18.45 2.75 -6.21
C SER A 250 17.07 2.66 -6.83
N ASP A 251 16.99 2.54 -8.15
CA ASP A 251 15.75 2.22 -8.85
C ASP A 251 15.79 0.81 -9.48
N SER A 252 14.64 0.37 -10.00
CA SER A 252 14.51 -0.89 -10.73
C SER A 252 15.30 -0.95 -12.05
N ASP A 253 15.62 0.22 -12.63
CA ASP A 253 16.38 0.33 -13.88
C ASP A 253 17.90 0.19 -13.65
N GLY A 254 18.32 0.00 -12.40
CA GLY A 254 19.70 -0.26 -12.00
C GLY A 254 20.52 1.00 -11.75
N ARG A 255 19.91 2.18 -11.72
CA ARG A 255 20.59 3.42 -11.33
C ARG A 255 20.83 3.42 -9.82
N HIS A 256 21.98 3.95 -9.43
CA HIS A 256 22.44 3.97 -8.04
C HIS A 256 23.07 5.32 -7.70
N ILE A 257 22.71 5.90 -6.55
CA ILE A 257 23.28 7.17 -6.05
C ILE A 257 23.64 7.03 -4.57
N ASP A 258 24.89 7.38 -4.24
CA ASP A 258 25.39 7.45 -2.87
C ASP A 258 25.54 8.91 -2.41
N ILE A 259 24.91 9.27 -1.30
CA ILE A 259 24.94 10.61 -0.74
C ILE A 259 25.45 10.56 0.70
N LYS A 260 26.52 11.33 0.97
CA LYS A 260 27.04 11.51 2.33
C LYS A 260 26.46 12.78 2.94
N CYS A 261 25.63 12.61 3.95
CA CYS A 261 24.94 13.72 4.57
C CYS A 261 25.53 14.09 5.94
N LYS A 262 25.98 15.35 6.05
CA LYS A 262 26.49 15.94 7.30
C LYS A 262 25.38 16.51 8.18
N GLU A 263 24.26 16.91 7.58
CA GLU A 263 23.07 17.42 8.26
C GLU A 263 21.85 16.66 7.75
N GLY A 264 20.68 16.88 8.34
CA GLY A 264 19.42 16.24 7.92
C GLY A 264 18.67 17.11 6.93
N PRO A 265 18.72 16.84 5.61
CA PRO A 265 17.75 17.40 4.69
C PRO A 265 16.34 16.95 5.09
N MET A 266 15.37 17.73 4.68
CA MET A 266 13.96 17.43 4.93
C MET A 266 13.34 16.86 3.67
N LEU A 267 12.76 15.68 3.81
CA LEU A 267 11.87 15.09 2.82
C LEU A 267 10.46 15.63 3.06
N LYS A 268 9.65 15.78 2.01
CA LYS A 268 8.24 16.18 2.12
C LYS A 268 7.30 15.05 1.69
N MET A 269 6.31 14.75 2.52
CA MET A 269 5.35 13.67 2.28
C MET A 269 3.94 14.10 2.68
N HIS A 270 2.92 13.65 1.94
CA HIS A 270 1.54 13.69 2.40
C HIS A 270 1.14 12.32 2.95
N VAL A 271 1.08 12.20 4.27
CA VAL A 271 0.75 10.95 4.95
C VAL A 271 -0.76 10.71 4.96
N VAL A 272 -1.15 9.44 4.76
CA VAL A 272 -2.56 9.01 4.77
C VAL A 272 -3.26 9.46 6.05
N GLY A 273 -4.46 10.01 5.89
CA GLY A 273 -5.28 10.50 7.00
C GLY A 273 -4.85 11.85 7.58
N ARG A 274 -3.79 12.48 7.07
CA ARG A 274 -3.40 13.84 7.46
C ARG A 274 -4.00 14.89 6.51
N THR A 275 -4.34 16.05 7.06
CA THR A 275 -4.89 17.18 6.30
C THR A 275 -3.84 17.97 5.54
N SER A 276 -2.58 17.95 6.00
CA SER A 276 -1.46 18.66 5.39
C SER A 276 -0.27 17.72 5.19
N SER A 277 0.59 18.04 4.23
CA SER A 277 1.91 17.41 4.10
C SER A 277 2.78 17.71 5.31
N GLU A 278 3.70 16.81 5.63
CA GLU A 278 4.69 16.94 6.69
C GLU A 278 6.12 16.83 6.14
N GLU A 279 7.06 17.40 6.89
CA GLU A 279 8.49 17.28 6.62
C GLU A 279 9.11 16.20 7.52
N VAL A 280 9.87 15.30 6.93
CA VAL A 280 10.53 14.17 7.59
C VAL A 280 12.03 14.34 7.50
N ASP A 281 12.71 14.38 8.65
CA ASP A 281 14.17 14.57 8.72
C ASP A 281 14.89 13.28 8.31
N TRP A 282 15.72 13.34 7.26
CA TRP A 282 16.52 12.20 6.80
C TRP A 282 17.43 11.58 7.86
N MET A 283 17.69 12.27 8.98
CA MET A 283 18.45 11.71 10.11
C MET A 283 17.62 10.74 10.97
N GLN A 284 16.33 10.60 10.69
CA GLN A 284 15.40 9.73 11.41
C GLN A 284 14.88 8.59 10.53
N ILE A 285 15.20 8.61 9.23
CA ILE A 285 14.77 7.63 8.24
C ILE A 285 15.80 6.51 8.17
N ASP A 286 15.35 5.26 8.25
CA ASP A 286 16.15 4.07 7.97
C ASP A 286 16.03 3.63 6.49
N GLY A 287 14.90 3.90 5.85
CA GLY A 287 14.73 3.66 4.42
C GLY A 287 13.45 4.22 3.82
N ILE A 288 13.36 4.14 2.49
CA ILE A 288 12.19 4.51 1.70
C ILE A 288 11.92 3.40 0.69
N LEU A 289 10.64 3.10 0.49
CA LEU A 289 10.14 2.32 -0.64
C LEU A 289 9.06 3.15 -1.33
N ALA A 290 9.42 3.82 -2.42
CA ALA A 290 8.47 4.59 -3.20
C ALA A 290 8.02 3.78 -4.43
N SER A 291 6.71 3.76 -4.67
CA SER A 291 6.09 3.11 -5.82
C SER A 291 6.63 3.69 -7.13
N LYS A 292 6.55 2.92 -8.21
CA LYS A 292 6.69 3.47 -9.58
C LYS A 292 5.80 4.69 -9.78
N LYS A 293 6.25 5.63 -10.62
CA LYS A 293 5.41 6.75 -10.97
C LYS A 293 4.21 6.24 -11.79
N PRO A 294 2.99 6.63 -11.41
CA PRO A 294 1.78 6.30 -12.15
C PRO A 294 1.84 6.91 -13.57
N ALA A 295 1.13 6.30 -14.51
CA ALA A 295 0.82 6.96 -15.77
C ALA A 295 -0.04 8.21 -15.52
N GLU A 296 -0.05 9.18 -16.44
CA GLU A 296 -0.86 10.41 -16.31
C GLU A 296 -2.36 10.15 -16.13
N TRP A 297 -2.85 9.04 -16.70
CA TRP A 297 -4.24 8.60 -16.59
C TRP A 297 -4.52 7.69 -15.38
N GLY A 298 -3.47 7.29 -14.64
CA GLY A 298 -3.51 6.33 -13.53
C GLY A 298 -3.26 6.93 -12.15
#